data_AF-A0A1E3BGX0-F1
#
_entry.id   AF-A0A1E3BGX0-F1
#
_cell.length_a   1.000
_cell.length_b   1.000
_cell.length_c   1.000
_cell.angle_alpha   90.00
_cell.angle_beta   90.00
_cell.angle_gamma   90.00
#
_symmetry.space_group_name_H-M   'P 1'
#
loop_
_entity.id
_entity.type
_entity.pdbx_description
1 polymer ?
#
loop_
_entity_poly.entity_id
_entity_poly.type
_entity_poly.pdbx_seq_one_letter_code
_entity_poly.pdbx_strand_id
1 'polypeptide(L)'
;MLPDCDLTEVGGQGATLSGGQQWRISLARALYSRAGTLLMDDVFSAVDVHTRQHMCQHALTGALARRRTCILVTHHLNLCLPYASYIVVLDHGILKHAAPVSSASSVPENEDSQSHASHVRDIAQITAYDDNENPQDLRTGIHTAGQIFIREGGKIYPWILLGVAFFRYGCLMLARSWWIHVWTDRYQSHTDEQNGESHLLYYLGVYIGISTLTCLFGICHTYFSLSATLRASQKLFQLLLFVLLRSPLQWHDSIPFGAILSRFSTDYAMLDTRVGDNLQATLDLSMDVMIAILVGSIVNPMMVIVAACLLGVYIWLSGEYLIASRKVKHLENAAKGPILEHIDAGINGISTIRAYA
;
A
#
# COMPACT_ATOMS: atom_id res chain seq x y z
N MET A 1 16.96 14.48 24.32
CA MET A 1 15.87 15.48 24.48
C MET A 1 15.03 15.44 23.23
N LEU A 2 13.72 15.67 23.34
CA LEU A 2 12.83 15.71 22.18
C LEU A 2 13.16 16.95 21.33
N PRO A 3 13.14 16.84 19.98
CA PRO A 3 13.61 17.90 19.07
C PRO A 3 12.83 19.22 19.24
N ASP A 4 11.52 19.16 19.43
CA ASP A 4 10.65 20.34 19.56
C ASP A 4 10.08 20.49 20.99
N CYS A 5 10.76 19.90 21.98
CA CYS A 5 10.31 19.87 23.38
C CYS A 5 8.84 19.40 23.51
N ASP A 6 7.96 20.22 24.11
CA ASP A 6 6.56 19.86 24.40
C ASP A 6 5.67 19.79 23.15
N LEU A 7 6.06 20.45 22.05
CA LEU A 7 5.32 20.45 20.79
C LEU A 7 5.72 19.28 19.87
N THR A 8 6.62 18.42 20.32
CA THR A 8 7.05 17.26 19.54
C THR A 8 5.89 16.30 19.37
N GLU A 9 5.56 15.94 18.13
CA GLU A 9 4.60 14.89 17.86
C GLU A 9 5.13 13.54 18.38
N VAL A 10 4.26 12.77 19.02
CA VAL A 10 4.56 11.46 19.61
C VAL A 10 3.60 10.44 19.03
N GLY A 11 4.12 9.32 18.52
CA GLY A 11 3.30 8.24 17.95
C GLY A 11 3.76 7.81 16.56
N GLY A 12 2.82 7.33 15.74
CA GLY A 12 3.09 6.73 14.43
C GLY A 12 3.76 7.66 13.42
N GLN A 13 3.62 8.98 13.59
CA GLN A 13 4.28 10.00 12.75
C GLN A 13 5.35 10.82 13.48
N GLY A 14 5.56 10.54 14.77
CA GLY A 14 6.34 11.39 15.67
C GLY A 14 7.60 10.72 16.23
N ALA A 15 8.19 11.36 17.24
CA ALA A 15 9.34 10.81 17.95
C ALA A 15 8.95 9.53 18.72
N THR A 16 9.77 8.49 18.59
CA THR A 16 9.63 7.27 19.39
C THR A 16 10.04 7.52 20.83
N LEU A 17 9.17 7.15 21.76
CA LEU A 17 9.42 7.27 23.20
C LEU A 17 9.92 5.95 23.77
N SER A 18 10.84 6.02 24.73
CA SER A 18 11.21 4.85 25.52
C SER A 18 10.04 4.38 26.39
N GLY A 19 10.02 3.10 26.76
CA GLY A 19 8.95 2.56 27.61
C GLY A 19 8.76 3.37 28.90
N GLY A 20 9.86 3.72 29.57
CA GLY A 20 9.80 4.56 30.78
C GLY A 20 9.28 5.99 30.54
N GLN A 21 9.42 6.55 29.33
CA GLN A 21 8.81 7.84 28.97
C GLN A 21 7.31 7.70 28.71
N GLN A 22 6.89 6.66 27.98
CA GLN A 22 5.48 6.37 27.71
C GLN A 22 4.68 6.20 29.01
N TRP A 23 5.22 5.46 29.98
CA TRP A 23 4.60 5.30 31.30
C TRP A 23 4.44 6.61 32.07
N ARG A 24 5.45 7.48 32.04
CA ARG A 24 5.38 8.81 32.69
C ARG A 24 4.30 9.69 32.08
N ILE A 25 4.19 9.70 30.75
CA ILE A 25 3.15 10.47 30.04
C ILE A 25 1.76 9.89 30.35
N SER A 26 1.62 8.57 30.37
CA SER A 26 0.35 7.93 30.71
C SER A 26 -0.09 8.25 32.15
N LEU A 27 0.85 8.21 33.12
CA LEU A 27 0.57 8.60 34.50
C LEU A 27 0.21 10.09 34.62
N ALA A 28 0.96 10.97 33.93
CA ALA A 28 0.66 12.39 33.92
C ALA A 28 -0.76 12.66 33.39
N ARG A 29 -1.14 12.03 32.26
CA ARG A 29 -2.51 12.10 31.71
C ARG A 29 -3.56 11.69 32.75
N ALA A 30 -3.30 10.61 33.50
CA ALA A 30 -4.22 10.13 34.52
C ALA A 30 -4.35 11.08 35.72
N LEU A 31 -3.24 11.69 36.18
CA LEU A 31 -3.25 12.68 37.26
C LEU A 31 -3.90 14.01 36.86
N TYR A 32 -3.67 14.48 35.63
CA TYR A 32 -4.27 15.70 35.08
C TYR A 32 -5.76 15.55 34.77
N SER A 33 -6.26 14.32 34.66
CA SER A 33 -7.69 14.07 34.51
C SER A 33 -8.50 14.61 35.71
N ARG A 34 -9.81 14.80 35.53
CA ARG A 34 -10.72 15.22 36.60
C ARG A 34 -11.36 14.03 37.34
N ALA A 35 -10.91 12.81 37.09
CA ALA A 35 -11.49 11.61 37.66
C ALA A 35 -11.37 11.61 39.20
N GLY A 36 -12.48 11.31 39.89
CA GLY A 36 -12.49 11.18 41.36
C GLY A 36 -11.82 9.89 41.86
N THR A 37 -11.76 8.87 41.00
CA THR A 37 -11.12 7.59 41.26
C THR A 37 -10.05 7.33 40.20
N LEU A 38 -8.86 6.91 40.64
CA LEU A 38 -7.70 6.69 39.81
C LEU A 38 -7.24 5.25 39.99
N LEU A 39 -7.36 4.46 38.91
CA LEU A 39 -6.91 3.07 38.85
C LEU A 39 -5.57 3.01 38.12
N MET A 40 -4.56 2.46 38.78
CA MET A 40 -3.20 2.35 38.26
C MET A 40 -2.75 0.88 38.29
N ASP A 41 -2.35 0.36 37.14
CA ASP A 41 -1.82 -0.99 37.01
C ASP A 41 -0.33 -0.92 36.69
N ASP A 42 0.48 -1.30 37.68
CA ASP A 42 1.94 -1.38 37.71
C ASP A 42 2.69 -0.25 36.98
N VAL A 43 2.39 1.01 37.33
CA VAL A 43 2.95 2.23 36.69
C VAL A 43 4.47 2.43 36.85
N PHE A 44 5.17 1.49 37.49
CA PHE A 44 6.55 1.64 37.93
C PHE A 44 7.54 0.69 37.26
N SER A 45 7.09 -0.34 36.54
CA SER A 45 7.95 -1.44 36.07
C SER A 45 8.96 -1.01 35.00
N ALA A 46 8.64 0.00 34.19
CA ALA A 46 9.53 0.49 33.12
C ALA A 46 10.39 1.72 33.51
N VAL A 47 10.40 2.09 34.79
CA VAL A 47 11.03 3.33 35.27
C VAL A 47 12.20 3.01 36.20
N ASP A 48 13.29 3.79 36.09
CA ASP A 48 14.47 3.71 36.94
C ASP A 48 14.15 3.99 38.42
N VAL A 49 14.96 3.44 39.33
CA VAL A 49 14.69 3.45 40.78
C VAL A 49 14.51 4.87 41.34
N HIS A 50 15.37 5.81 40.93
CA HIS A 50 15.32 7.19 41.41
C HIS A 50 14.05 7.91 40.93
N THR A 51 13.74 7.79 39.63
CA THR A 51 12.51 8.36 39.07
C THR A 51 11.26 7.72 39.71
N ARG A 52 11.29 6.42 39.99
CA ARG A 52 10.18 5.72 40.66
C ARG A 52 9.91 6.28 42.06
N GLN A 53 10.95 6.50 42.85
CA GLN A 53 10.85 7.14 44.17
C GLN A 53 10.28 8.55 44.04
N HIS A 54 10.76 9.33 43.07
CA HIS A 54 10.25 10.67 42.81
C HIS A 54 8.76 10.67 42.44
N MET A 55 8.34 9.76 41.55
CA MET A 55 6.93 9.58 41.16
C MET A 55 6.05 9.16 42.34
N CYS A 56 6.52 8.25 43.20
CA CYS A 56 5.76 7.83 44.38
C CYS A 56 5.57 9.02 45.36
N GLN A 57 6.64 9.74 45.69
CA GLN A 57 6.59 10.85 46.64
C GLN A 57 5.81 12.07 46.12
N HIS A 58 6.01 12.45 44.86
CA HIS A 58 5.48 13.71 44.33
C HIS A 58 4.20 13.53 43.51
N ALA A 59 4.02 12.38 42.85
CA ALA A 59 2.86 12.17 41.97
C ALA A 59 1.69 11.52 42.73
N LEU A 60 1.95 10.45 43.50
CA LEU A 60 0.90 9.75 44.27
C LEU A 60 0.50 10.49 45.54
N THR A 61 1.47 11.06 46.27
CA THR A 61 1.22 11.82 47.51
C THR A 61 1.08 13.33 47.24
N GLY A 62 1.21 13.76 45.99
CA GLY A 62 1.16 15.15 45.58
C GLY A 62 -0.22 15.80 45.67
N ALA A 63 -0.25 17.11 45.40
CA ALA A 63 -1.48 17.91 45.43
C ALA A 63 -2.56 17.43 44.43
N LEU A 64 -2.15 16.89 43.27
CA LEU A 64 -3.04 16.45 42.20
C LEU A 64 -3.81 15.16 42.53
N ALA A 65 -3.22 14.28 43.35
CA ALA A 65 -3.87 13.05 43.81
C ALA A 65 -4.69 13.26 45.11
N ARG A 66 -4.56 14.42 45.75
CA ARG A 66 -5.23 14.72 47.02
C ARG A 66 -6.74 14.74 46.85
N ARG A 67 -7.47 14.12 47.78
CA ARG A 67 -8.95 13.96 47.77
C ARG A 67 -9.49 13.12 46.60
N ARG A 68 -8.66 12.25 46.03
CA ARG A 68 -9.09 11.25 45.04
C ARG A 68 -8.89 9.85 45.60
N THR A 69 -9.72 8.92 45.18
CA THR A 69 -9.55 7.51 45.54
C THR A 69 -8.50 6.92 44.61
N CYS A 70 -7.31 6.61 45.13
CA CYS A 70 -6.22 6.03 44.36
C CYS A 70 -6.12 4.53 44.65
N ILE A 71 -6.26 3.70 43.62
CA ILE A 71 -6.10 2.25 43.67
C ILE A 71 -4.89 1.91 42.80
N LEU A 72 -3.84 1.38 43.41
CA LEU A 72 -2.61 0.99 42.73
C LEU A 72 -2.39 -0.52 42.89
N VAL A 73 -2.22 -1.20 41.77
CA VAL A 73 -1.72 -2.58 41.70
C VAL A 73 -0.24 -2.50 41.34
N THR A 74 0.65 -3.10 42.13
CA THR A 74 2.08 -3.11 41.82
C THR A 74 2.80 -4.27 42.49
N HIS A 75 3.90 -4.71 41.88
CA HIS A 75 4.84 -5.66 42.47
C HIS A 75 5.85 -4.97 43.41
N HIS A 76 5.98 -3.64 43.37
CA HIS A 76 6.94 -2.88 44.18
C HIS A 76 6.37 -2.43 45.53
N LEU A 77 6.05 -3.40 46.39
CA LEU A 77 5.37 -3.19 47.68
C LEU A 77 6.16 -2.27 48.61
N ASN A 78 7.46 -2.51 48.77
CA ASN A 78 8.32 -1.76 49.71
C ASN A 78 8.32 -0.24 49.48
N LEU A 79 8.09 0.20 48.23
CA LEU A 79 8.05 1.62 47.90
C LEU A 79 6.71 2.28 48.28
N CYS A 80 5.61 1.55 48.13
CA CYS A 80 4.25 2.11 48.22
C CYS A 80 3.61 1.91 49.58
N LEU A 81 4.01 0.86 50.31
CA LEU A 81 3.49 0.52 51.65
C LEU A 81 3.50 1.69 52.64
N PRO A 82 4.56 2.54 52.73
CA PRO A 82 4.59 3.65 53.69
C PRO A 82 3.49 4.70 53.47
N TYR A 83 2.98 4.82 52.24
CA TYR A 83 1.99 5.82 51.85
C TYR A 83 0.58 5.23 51.70
N ALA A 84 0.46 3.90 51.72
CA ALA A 84 -0.81 3.22 51.55
C ALA A 84 -1.63 3.22 52.84
N SER A 85 -2.92 3.53 52.74
CA SER A 85 -3.86 3.44 53.88
C SER A 85 -4.45 2.03 54.03
N TYR A 86 -4.58 1.30 52.93
CA TYR A 86 -5.24 0.00 52.87
C TYR A 86 -4.50 -0.93 51.91
N ILE A 87 -4.36 -2.21 52.25
CA ILE A 87 -3.71 -3.22 51.44
C ILE A 87 -4.66 -4.38 51.13
N VAL A 88 -4.64 -4.82 49.88
CA VAL A 88 -5.39 -5.98 49.39
C VAL A 88 -4.42 -6.95 48.74
N VAL A 89 -4.45 -8.22 49.17
CA VAL A 89 -3.65 -9.31 48.62
C VAL A 89 -4.58 -10.33 47.98
N LEU A 90 -4.35 -10.55 46.69
CA LEU A 90 -5.03 -11.56 45.88
C LEU A 90 -4.07 -12.73 45.65
N ASP A 91 -4.58 -13.95 45.68
CA ASP A 91 -3.85 -15.14 45.27
C ASP A 91 -4.75 -16.06 44.45
N HIS A 92 -4.27 -16.52 43.29
CA HIS A 92 -5.02 -17.32 42.33
C HIS A 92 -6.44 -16.78 42.02
N GLY A 93 -6.61 -15.45 41.98
CA GLY A 93 -7.89 -14.79 41.71
C GLY A 93 -8.85 -14.74 42.91
N ILE A 94 -8.41 -15.18 44.10
CA ILE A 94 -9.20 -15.16 45.35
C ILE A 94 -8.60 -14.13 46.31
N LEU A 95 -9.47 -13.40 47.03
CA LEU A 95 -9.07 -12.48 48.08
C LEU A 95 -8.51 -13.23 49.29
N LYS A 96 -7.21 -13.08 49.57
CA LYS A 96 -6.56 -13.66 50.76
C LYS A 96 -6.59 -12.72 51.95
N HIS A 97 -6.28 -11.45 51.74
CA HIS A 97 -6.12 -10.48 52.82
C HIS A 97 -6.58 -9.10 52.38
N ALA A 98 -7.35 -8.41 53.23
CA ALA A 98 -7.78 -7.03 53.01
C ALA A 98 -7.81 -6.31 54.37
N ALA A 99 -6.88 -5.39 54.61
CA ALA A 99 -6.81 -4.69 55.88
C ALA A 99 -6.14 -3.31 55.77
N PRO A 100 -6.36 -2.41 56.75
CA PRO A 100 -5.55 -1.20 56.90
C PRO A 100 -4.09 -1.55 57.15
N VAL A 101 -3.17 -0.78 56.54
CA VAL A 101 -1.71 -1.05 56.64
C VAL A 101 -1.20 -1.02 58.08
N SER A 102 -1.84 -0.25 58.97
CA SER A 102 -1.54 -0.19 60.40
C SER A 102 -1.69 -1.53 61.15
N SER A 103 -2.35 -2.52 60.54
CA SER A 103 -2.62 -3.85 61.12
C SER A 103 -1.86 -4.99 60.46
N ALA A 104 -1.11 -4.73 59.38
CA ALA A 104 -0.46 -5.76 58.56
C ALA A 104 1.05 -5.83 58.84
N SER A 105 1.47 -6.66 59.79
CA SER A 105 2.87 -6.80 60.22
C SER A 105 3.72 -7.76 59.39
N SER A 106 3.18 -8.39 58.35
CA SER A 106 3.91 -9.36 57.53
C SER A 106 3.39 -9.40 56.09
N VAL A 107 4.01 -8.61 55.21
CA VAL A 107 3.79 -8.69 53.77
C VAL A 107 4.90 -9.58 53.19
N PRO A 108 4.59 -10.62 52.42
CA PRO A 108 5.60 -11.47 51.80
C PRO A 108 6.24 -10.75 50.60
N GLU A 109 7.56 -10.68 50.59
CA GLU A 109 8.37 -10.33 49.42
C GLU A 109 8.40 -11.51 48.44
N ASN A 110 8.26 -11.25 47.14
CA ASN A 110 8.62 -12.22 46.10
C ASN A 110 9.39 -11.52 44.99
N GLU A 111 10.46 -12.21 44.58
CA GLU A 111 11.47 -11.88 43.57
C GLU A 111 10.96 -12.08 42.14
N ASP A 112 11.46 -11.21 41.25
CA ASP A 112 11.74 -11.34 39.82
C ASP A 112 10.72 -11.96 38.84
N SER A 113 10.41 -11.22 37.77
CA SER A 113 10.52 -11.73 36.38
C SER A 113 10.42 -10.62 35.32
N GLN A 114 11.22 -10.83 34.28
CA GLN A 114 11.62 -9.91 33.21
C GLN A 114 10.53 -9.60 32.17
N SER A 115 10.63 -8.39 31.61
CA SER A 115 9.82 -7.89 30.50
C SER A 115 10.10 -8.61 29.18
N HIS A 116 9.11 -9.33 28.66
CA HIS A 116 9.01 -9.67 27.24
C HIS A 116 8.48 -8.43 26.48
N ALA A 117 9.36 -7.80 25.71
CA ALA A 117 8.97 -6.74 24.78
C ALA A 117 8.19 -7.34 23.61
N SER A 118 6.92 -6.93 23.48
CA SER A 118 6.04 -7.22 22.37
C SER A 118 6.51 -6.48 21.11
N HIS A 119 7.04 -7.22 20.14
CA HIS A 119 7.10 -6.79 18.74
C HIS A 119 5.72 -6.98 18.10
N VAL A 120 5.16 -5.91 17.52
CA VAL A 120 4.02 -5.80 16.56
C VAL A 120 3.42 -4.39 16.76
N ARG A 121 3.18 -3.52 15.78
CA ARG A 121 3.32 -3.48 14.32
C ARG A 121 3.26 -1.99 13.94
N ASP A 122 4.24 -1.50 13.20
CA ASP A 122 4.12 -0.22 12.49
C ASP A 122 3.48 -0.48 11.13
N ILE A 123 2.19 -0.15 10.99
CA ILE A 123 1.52 -0.02 9.69
C ILE A 123 0.74 1.29 9.72
N ALA A 124 1.39 2.41 9.41
CA ALA A 124 0.71 3.60 8.90
C ALA A 124 1.65 4.68 8.33
N GLN A 125 2.81 4.35 7.75
CA GLN A 125 3.60 5.39 7.09
C GLN A 125 4.34 4.88 5.86
N ILE A 126 3.69 5.01 4.70
CA ILE A 126 4.36 5.54 3.52
C ILE A 126 3.35 6.37 2.74
N THR A 127 3.59 7.67 2.65
CA THR A 127 3.52 8.46 1.40
C THR A 127 3.83 9.91 1.75
N ALA A 128 5.04 10.17 2.28
CA ALA A 128 5.59 11.52 2.23
C ALA A 128 6.02 11.78 0.79
N TYR A 129 5.21 12.55 0.07
CA TYR A 129 5.53 13.10 -1.25
C TYR A 129 6.05 14.52 -1.05
N ASP A 130 7.07 14.88 -1.82
CA ASP A 130 7.63 16.23 -1.88
C ASP A 130 6.73 17.08 -2.78
N ASP A 131 6.07 18.09 -2.21
CA ASP A 131 5.08 18.96 -2.88
C ASP A 131 5.63 19.79 -4.06
N ASN A 132 6.95 19.75 -4.30
CA ASN A 132 7.66 20.60 -5.27
C ASN A 132 8.18 19.86 -6.53
N GLU A 133 7.60 18.74 -6.92
CA GLU A 133 8.03 18.04 -8.13
C GLU A 133 7.49 18.71 -9.41
N ASN A 134 8.39 19.18 -10.28
CA ASN A 134 8.05 19.83 -11.54
C ASN A 134 7.37 18.84 -12.51
N PRO A 135 6.41 19.26 -13.36
CA PRO A 135 5.75 18.39 -14.35
C PRO A 135 6.73 17.70 -15.32
N GLN A 136 7.93 18.25 -15.48
CA GLN A 136 9.01 17.69 -16.30
C GLN A 136 9.73 16.51 -15.65
N ASP A 137 10.00 16.57 -14.34
CA ASP A 137 10.60 15.47 -13.57
C ASP A 137 9.65 14.26 -13.47
N LEU A 138 8.35 14.56 -13.55
CA LEU A 138 7.30 13.54 -13.59
C LEU A 138 7.31 12.72 -14.88
N ARG A 139 7.51 13.38 -16.03
CA ARG A 139 7.58 12.72 -17.34
C ARG A 139 8.83 11.88 -17.46
N THR A 140 9.96 12.38 -16.96
CA THR A 140 11.21 11.62 -16.92
C THR A 140 11.08 10.41 -16.00
N GLY A 141 10.42 10.51 -14.84
CA GLY A 141 10.17 9.38 -13.94
C GLY A 141 9.35 8.24 -14.58
N ILE A 142 8.23 8.54 -15.26
CA ILE A 142 7.41 7.53 -15.95
C ILE A 142 8.22 6.86 -17.06
N HIS A 143 8.92 7.67 -17.87
CA HIS A 143 9.72 7.14 -18.97
C HIS A 143 10.85 6.25 -18.44
N THR A 144 11.47 6.63 -17.33
CA THR A 144 12.54 5.86 -16.68
C THR A 144 12.00 4.55 -16.12
N ALA A 145 10.84 4.56 -15.46
CA ALA A 145 10.18 3.35 -14.95
C ALA A 145 9.79 2.38 -16.08
N GLY A 146 9.22 2.91 -17.16
CA GLY A 146 8.90 2.11 -18.36
C GLY A 146 10.15 1.55 -19.03
N GLN A 147 11.23 2.33 -19.12
CA GLN A 147 12.52 1.87 -19.64
C GLN A 147 13.13 0.77 -18.78
N ILE A 148 13.04 0.88 -17.45
CA ILE A 148 13.50 -0.17 -16.52
C ILE A 148 12.69 -1.44 -16.74
N PHE A 149 11.35 -1.34 -16.82
CA PHE A 149 10.49 -2.50 -17.06
C PHE A 149 10.84 -3.21 -18.38
N ILE A 150 11.06 -2.45 -19.45
CA ILE A 150 11.44 -2.99 -20.75
C ILE A 150 12.84 -3.63 -20.70
N ARG A 151 13.79 -2.97 -20.03
CA ARG A 151 15.17 -3.47 -19.89
C ARG A 151 15.23 -4.76 -19.09
N GLU A 152 14.47 -4.84 -17.99
CA GLU A 152 14.45 -6.03 -17.13
C GLU A 152 13.63 -7.17 -17.76
N GLY A 153 12.61 -6.87 -18.58
CA GLY A 153 11.83 -7.86 -19.33
C GLY A 153 12.64 -8.81 -20.22
N GLY A 154 13.89 -8.46 -20.56
CA GLY A 154 14.83 -9.38 -21.20
C GLY A 154 15.76 -8.70 -22.19
N LYS A 155 16.60 -9.52 -22.86
CA LYS A 155 17.35 -9.09 -24.05
C LYS A 155 16.36 -8.61 -25.13
N ILE A 156 16.83 -8.00 -26.20
CA ILE A 156 15.95 -7.44 -27.24
C ILE A 156 15.08 -8.50 -27.96
N TYR A 157 15.47 -9.78 -27.92
CA TYR A 157 14.77 -10.88 -28.60
C TYR A 157 13.30 -11.10 -28.19
N PRO A 158 12.92 -11.25 -26.90
CA PRO A 158 11.52 -11.34 -26.50
C PRO A 158 10.70 -10.12 -26.91
N TRP A 159 11.27 -8.91 -26.91
CA TRP A 159 10.56 -7.71 -27.34
C TRP A 159 10.34 -7.68 -28.86
N ILE A 160 11.33 -8.12 -29.64
CA ILE A 160 11.16 -8.29 -31.09
C ILE A 160 10.09 -9.36 -31.37
N LEU A 161 10.12 -10.48 -30.65
CA LEU A 161 9.13 -11.54 -30.80
C LEU A 161 7.72 -11.07 -30.39
N LEU A 162 7.61 -10.19 -29.39
CA LEU A 162 6.35 -9.53 -29.01
C LEU A 162 5.86 -8.69 -30.18
N GLY A 163 6.70 -7.77 -30.68
CA GLY A 163 6.36 -6.89 -31.81
C GLY A 163 5.93 -7.67 -33.06
N VAL A 164 6.61 -8.77 -33.38
CA VAL A 164 6.24 -9.65 -34.49
C VAL A 164 4.89 -10.33 -34.25
N ALA A 165 4.63 -10.81 -33.03
CA ALA A 165 3.34 -11.42 -32.69
C ALA A 165 2.18 -10.42 -32.80
N PHE A 166 2.39 -9.18 -32.32
CA PHE A 166 1.44 -8.07 -32.45
C PHE A 166 1.18 -7.71 -33.91
N PHE A 167 2.24 -7.50 -34.70
CA PHE A 167 2.12 -7.15 -36.12
C PHE A 167 1.37 -8.24 -36.91
N ARG A 168 1.73 -9.51 -36.69
CA ARG A 168 1.08 -10.67 -37.31
C ARG A 168 -0.40 -10.74 -36.95
N TYR A 169 -0.77 -10.48 -35.70
CA TYR A 169 -2.17 -10.45 -35.27
C TYR A 169 -2.93 -9.32 -35.96
N GLY A 170 -2.35 -8.11 -36.02
CA GLY A 170 -2.90 -6.97 -36.74
C GLY A 170 -3.14 -7.24 -38.23
N CYS A 171 -2.15 -7.83 -38.92
CA CYS A 171 -2.29 -8.21 -40.33
C CYS A 171 -3.42 -9.22 -40.57
N LEU A 172 -3.61 -10.19 -39.68
CA LEU A 172 -4.71 -11.16 -39.81
C LEU A 172 -6.08 -10.53 -39.56
N MET A 173 -6.17 -9.63 -38.58
CA MET A 173 -7.38 -8.85 -38.34
C MET A 173 -7.78 -8.02 -39.57
N LEU A 174 -6.80 -7.40 -40.21
CA LEU A 174 -6.97 -6.68 -41.47
C LEU A 174 -7.40 -7.59 -42.61
N ALA A 175 -6.70 -8.72 -42.79
CA ALA A 175 -7.03 -9.69 -43.84
C ALA A 175 -8.46 -10.22 -43.70
N ARG A 176 -8.91 -10.50 -42.46
CA ARG A 176 -10.28 -10.92 -42.16
C ARG A 176 -11.30 -9.85 -42.56
N SER A 177 -11.03 -8.60 -42.21
CA SER A 177 -11.93 -7.46 -42.49
C SER A 177 -11.99 -7.14 -43.97
N TRP A 178 -10.84 -7.17 -44.65
CA TRP A 178 -10.73 -6.97 -46.09
C TRP A 178 -11.40 -8.10 -46.88
N TRP A 179 -11.32 -9.35 -46.42
CA TRP A 179 -11.99 -10.47 -47.07
C TRP A 179 -13.52 -10.33 -47.09
N ILE A 180 -14.12 -9.81 -46.01
CA ILE A 180 -15.56 -9.50 -45.98
C ILE A 180 -15.90 -8.43 -47.02
N HIS A 181 -15.06 -7.41 -47.18
CA HIS A 181 -15.27 -6.38 -48.19
C HIS A 181 -15.27 -6.96 -49.62
N VAL A 182 -14.29 -7.80 -49.94
CA VAL A 182 -14.21 -8.50 -51.24
C VAL A 182 -15.40 -9.44 -51.46
N TRP A 183 -15.80 -10.20 -50.43
CA TRP A 183 -16.97 -11.09 -50.51
C TRP A 183 -18.25 -10.29 -50.80
N THR A 184 -18.44 -9.15 -50.15
CA THR A 184 -19.63 -8.30 -50.32
C THR A 184 -19.69 -7.66 -51.71
N ASP A 185 -18.57 -7.15 -52.22
CA ASP A 185 -18.46 -6.50 -53.54
C ASP A 185 -18.73 -7.49 -54.70
N ARG A 186 -18.23 -8.73 -54.56
CA ARG A 186 -18.46 -9.80 -55.55
C ARG A 186 -19.89 -10.34 -55.51
N TYR A 187 -20.53 -10.33 -54.35
CA TYR A 187 -21.93 -10.74 -54.22
C TYR A 187 -22.89 -9.73 -54.87
N GLN A 188 -22.62 -8.42 -54.74
CA GLN A 188 -23.45 -7.38 -55.36
C GLN A 188 -23.36 -7.33 -56.89
N SER A 189 -22.25 -7.80 -57.47
CA SER A 189 -22.01 -7.75 -58.93
C SER A 189 -22.54 -8.97 -59.70
N HIS A 190 -22.91 -10.08 -59.04
CA HIS A 190 -23.39 -11.31 -59.71
C HIS A 190 -24.81 -11.68 -59.24
N THR A 191 -25.83 -11.15 -59.92
CA THR A 191 -27.21 -11.66 -59.90
C THR A 191 -27.36 -12.83 -60.86
N ASP A 192 -26.82 -14.01 -60.53
CA ASP A 192 -27.03 -15.24 -61.32
C ASP A 192 -27.56 -16.39 -60.44
N GLU A 193 -28.80 -16.81 -60.71
CA GLU A 193 -29.64 -17.70 -59.90
C GLU A 193 -29.30 -19.21 -59.96
N GLN A 194 -28.22 -19.66 -60.60
CA GLN A 194 -28.01 -21.11 -60.82
C GLN A 194 -26.76 -21.76 -60.22
N ASN A 195 -25.74 -21.02 -59.77
CA ASN A 195 -24.50 -21.59 -59.18
C ASN A 195 -24.11 -20.98 -57.81
N GLY A 196 -25.07 -20.40 -57.09
CA GLY A 196 -24.82 -19.62 -55.87
C GLY A 196 -24.22 -20.40 -54.71
N GLU A 197 -24.57 -21.68 -54.54
CA GLU A 197 -24.14 -22.47 -53.37
C GLU A 197 -22.64 -22.77 -53.36
N SER A 198 -22.06 -23.13 -54.51
CA SER A 198 -20.64 -23.53 -54.60
C SER A 198 -19.69 -22.34 -54.40
N HIS A 199 -20.06 -21.16 -54.91
CA HIS A 199 -19.29 -19.93 -54.69
C HIS A 199 -19.42 -19.43 -53.24
N LEU A 200 -20.60 -19.55 -52.64
CA LEU A 200 -20.83 -19.16 -51.24
C LEU A 200 -19.99 -20.02 -50.28
N LEU A 201 -19.95 -21.35 -50.49
CA LEU A 201 -19.11 -22.26 -49.71
C LEU A 201 -17.61 -21.93 -49.79
N TYR A 202 -17.13 -21.47 -50.96
CA TYR A 202 -15.73 -21.03 -51.11
C TYR A 202 -15.43 -19.77 -50.29
N TYR A 203 -16.21 -18.70 -50.43
CA TYR A 203 -15.99 -17.45 -49.70
C TYR A 203 -16.12 -17.63 -48.19
N LEU A 204 -17.11 -18.41 -47.76
CA LEU A 204 -17.33 -18.78 -46.37
C LEU A 204 -16.18 -19.65 -45.82
N GLY A 205 -15.72 -20.64 -46.59
CA GLY A 205 -14.61 -21.51 -46.20
C GLY A 205 -13.31 -20.73 -45.98
N VAL A 206 -12.98 -19.79 -46.87
CA VAL A 206 -11.81 -18.90 -46.70
C VAL A 206 -11.99 -17.99 -45.48
N TYR A 207 -13.18 -17.44 -45.26
CA TYR A 207 -13.47 -16.61 -44.09
C TYR A 207 -13.30 -17.38 -42.77
N ILE A 208 -13.81 -18.62 -42.70
CA ILE A 208 -13.64 -19.51 -41.55
C ILE A 208 -12.16 -19.84 -41.36
N GLY A 209 -11.42 -20.12 -42.43
CA GLY A 209 -9.98 -20.37 -42.37
C GLY A 209 -9.17 -19.18 -41.82
N ILE A 210 -9.45 -17.96 -42.29
CA ILE A 210 -8.80 -16.75 -41.76
C ILE A 210 -9.22 -16.51 -40.30
N SER A 211 -10.48 -16.78 -39.95
CA SER A 211 -11.00 -16.58 -38.59
C SER A 211 -10.40 -17.56 -37.58
N THR A 212 -10.27 -18.85 -37.95
CA THR A 212 -9.62 -19.86 -37.10
C THR A 212 -8.14 -19.54 -36.91
N LEU A 213 -7.46 -19.12 -37.98
CA LEU A 213 -6.08 -18.69 -37.92
C LEU A 213 -5.92 -17.46 -37.02
N THR A 214 -6.83 -16.48 -37.13
CA THR A 214 -6.83 -15.27 -36.27
C THR A 214 -7.03 -15.63 -34.81
N CYS A 215 -7.92 -16.57 -34.51
CA CYS A 215 -8.15 -17.07 -33.15
C CYS A 215 -6.91 -17.75 -32.57
N LEU A 216 -6.33 -18.72 -33.29
CA LEU A 216 -5.12 -19.44 -32.88
C LEU A 216 -3.99 -18.45 -32.54
N PHE A 217 -3.80 -17.49 -33.43
CA PHE A 217 -2.76 -16.50 -33.29
C PHE A 217 -3.05 -15.41 -32.25
N GLY A 218 -4.33 -15.12 -31.97
CA GLY A 218 -4.74 -14.30 -30.85
C GLY A 218 -4.37 -14.95 -29.52
N ILE A 219 -4.55 -16.27 -29.39
CA ILE A 219 -4.12 -17.03 -28.21
C ILE A 219 -2.60 -17.02 -28.06
N CYS A 220 -1.85 -17.23 -29.15
CA CYS A 220 -0.39 -17.14 -29.10
C CYS A 220 0.08 -15.73 -28.71
N HIS A 221 -0.61 -14.70 -29.20
CA HIS A 221 -0.32 -13.30 -28.90
C HIS A 221 -0.50 -13.00 -27.40
N THR A 222 -1.65 -13.35 -26.82
CA THR A 222 -1.93 -13.12 -25.40
C THR A 222 -0.99 -13.92 -24.50
N TYR A 223 -0.70 -15.17 -24.87
CA TYR A 223 0.26 -16.01 -24.14
C TYR A 223 1.67 -15.38 -24.12
N PHE A 224 2.12 -14.85 -25.26
CA PHE A 224 3.44 -14.26 -25.38
C PHE A 224 3.55 -12.92 -24.61
N SER A 225 2.50 -12.09 -24.68
CA SER A 225 2.40 -10.85 -23.89
C SER A 225 2.43 -11.12 -22.38
N LEU A 226 1.59 -12.06 -21.91
CA LEU A 226 1.56 -12.46 -20.50
C LEU A 226 2.93 -12.98 -20.05
N SER A 227 3.57 -13.81 -20.87
CA SER A 227 4.90 -14.36 -20.58
C SER A 227 5.98 -13.27 -20.49
N ALA A 228 5.92 -12.25 -21.34
CA ALA A 228 6.87 -11.13 -21.31
C ALA A 228 6.72 -10.30 -20.03
N THR A 229 5.49 -9.95 -19.68
CA THR A 229 5.16 -9.21 -18.45
C THR A 229 5.57 -9.98 -17.20
N LEU A 230 5.22 -11.27 -17.10
CA LEU A 230 5.56 -12.08 -15.91
C LEU A 230 7.07 -12.19 -15.72
N ARG A 231 7.84 -12.34 -16.81
CA ARG A 231 9.31 -12.37 -16.75
C ARG A 231 9.90 -11.04 -16.28
N ALA A 232 9.35 -9.93 -16.76
CA ALA A 232 9.78 -8.59 -16.36
C ALA A 232 9.54 -8.39 -14.85
N SER A 233 8.35 -8.75 -14.37
CA SER A 233 8.01 -8.59 -12.96
C SER A 233 8.91 -9.45 -12.06
N GLN A 234 9.04 -10.75 -12.38
CA GLN A 234 9.89 -11.67 -11.61
C GLN A 234 11.34 -11.18 -11.46
N LYS A 235 11.92 -10.61 -12.52
CA LYS A 235 13.27 -10.06 -12.45
C LYS A 235 13.35 -8.78 -11.63
N LEU A 236 12.35 -7.91 -11.76
CA LEU A 236 12.27 -6.69 -10.96
C LEU A 236 12.17 -7.03 -9.47
N PHE A 237 11.41 -8.08 -9.11
CA PHE A 237 11.38 -8.61 -7.75
C PHE A 237 12.74 -9.11 -7.28
N GLN A 238 13.42 -9.93 -8.09
CA GLN A 238 14.74 -10.46 -7.75
C GLN A 238 15.75 -9.34 -7.56
N LEU A 239 15.71 -8.30 -8.39
CA LEU A 239 16.56 -7.13 -8.29
C LEU A 239 16.25 -6.33 -7.01
N LEU A 240 14.97 -6.09 -6.72
CA LEU A 240 14.54 -5.42 -5.50
C LEU A 240 15.01 -6.18 -4.25
N LEU A 241 14.79 -7.49 -4.22
CA LEU A 241 15.22 -8.37 -3.14
C LEU A 241 16.75 -8.35 -2.97
N PHE A 242 17.48 -8.42 -4.08
CA PHE A 242 18.94 -8.41 -4.09
C PHE A 242 19.51 -7.08 -3.55
N VAL A 243 18.94 -5.96 -3.96
CA VAL A 243 19.36 -4.62 -3.48
C VAL A 243 19.02 -4.45 -2.01
N LEU A 244 17.82 -4.87 -1.58
CA LEU A 244 17.38 -4.78 -0.19
C LEU A 244 18.28 -5.58 0.77
N LEU A 245 18.66 -6.80 0.38
CA LEU A 245 19.52 -7.66 1.22
C LEU A 245 20.96 -7.15 1.32
N ARG A 246 21.38 -6.27 0.41
CA ARG A 246 22.75 -5.73 0.34
C ARG A 246 22.86 -4.27 0.74
N SER A 247 21.74 -3.62 1.06
CA SER A 247 21.77 -2.25 1.55
C SER A 247 22.43 -2.19 2.93
N PRO A 248 23.14 -1.09 3.26
CA PRO A 248 23.81 -0.95 4.55
C PRO A 248 22.80 -0.97 5.69
N LEU A 249 23.20 -1.46 6.87
CA LEU A 249 22.37 -1.50 8.09
C LEU A 249 21.75 -0.14 8.43
N GLN A 250 22.48 0.95 8.21
CA GLN A 250 21.98 2.32 8.42
C GLN A 250 20.74 2.65 7.57
N TRP A 251 20.60 2.04 6.38
CA TRP A 251 19.42 2.19 5.54
C TRP A 251 18.23 1.38 6.10
N HIS A 252 18.48 0.20 6.68
CA HIS A 252 17.43 -0.59 7.34
C HIS A 252 16.94 0.06 8.63
N ASP A 253 17.81 0.76 9.36
CA ASP A 253 17.44 1.45 10.60
C ASP A 253 16.69 2.77 10.35
N SER A 254 16.82 3.36 9.16
CA SER A 254 16.15 4.63 8.81
C SER A 254 14.80 4.47 8.15
N ILE A 255 14.47 3.28 7.62
CA ILE A 255 13.20 3.03 6.93
C ILE A 255 12.34 2.10 7.78
N PRO A 256 11.09 2.46 8.10
CA PRO A 256 10.23 1.63 8.91
C PRO A 256 9.96 0.28 8.22
N PHE A 257 9.97 -0.82 8.98
CA PHE A 257 9.78 -2.16 8.43
C PHE A 257 8.47 -2.30 7.63
N GLY A 258 7.41 -1.63 8.10
CA GLY A 258 6.12 -1.58 7.39
C GLY A 258 6.22 -0.99 5.98
N ALA A 259 7.16 -0.07 5.76
CA ALA A 259 7.37 0.53 4.45
C ALA A 259 7.98 -0.46 3.44
N ILE A 260 8.93 -1.25 3.90
CA ILE A 260 9.50 -2.32 3.08
C ILE A 260 8.40 -3.35 2.77
N LEU A 261 7.61 -3.73 3.78
CA LEU A 261 6.54 -4.71 3.60
C LEU A 261 5.47 -4.25 2.60
N SER A 262 5.03 -2.99 2.65
CA SER A 262 4.03 -2.47 1.71
C SER A 262 4.55 -2.41 0.28
N ARG A 263 5.85 -2.15 0.09
CA ARG A 263 6.50 -2.21 -1.24
C ARG A 263 6.49 -3.63 -1.81
N PHE A 264 6.83 -4.63 -0.99
CA PHE A 264 6.83 -6.04 -1.41
C PHE A 264 5.43 -6.63 -1.57
N SER A 265 4.42 -6.08 -0.89
CA SER A 265 3.05 -6.55 -0.93
C SER A 265 2.19 -5.73 -1.91
N THR A 266 1.82 -4.51 -1.53
CA THR A 266 0.85 -3.68 -2.24
C THR A 266 1.37 -3.17 -3.58
N ASP A 267 2.59 -2.61 -3.59
CA ASP A 267 3.15 -2.01 -4.81
C ASP A 267 3.51 -3.10 -5.83
N TYR A 268 4.09 -4.20 -5.35
CA TYR A 268 4.42 -5.34 -6.20
C TYR A 268 3.17 -6.07 -6.71
N ALA A 269 2.10 -6.20 -5.91
CA ALA A 269 0.82 -6.72 -6.39
C ALA A 269 0.20 -5.84 -7.49
N MET A 270 0.35 -4.51 -7.39
CA MET A 270 -0.08 -3.59 -8.44
C MET A 270 0.77 -3.73 -9.71
N LEU A 271 2.09 -3.94 -9.57
CA LEU A 271 2.99 -4.21 -10.69
C LEU A 271 2.62 -5.51 -11.41
N ASP A 272 2.43 -6.59 -10.68
CA ASP A 272 2.10 -7.92 -11.23
C ASP A 272 0.77 -7.94 -11.96
N THR A 273 -0.27 -7.34 -11.37
CA THR A 273 -1.65 -7.46 -11.89
C THR A 273 -2.02 -6.33 -12.84
N ARG A 274 -1.69 -5.08 -12.53
CA ARG A 274 -2.21 -3.92 -13.28
C ARG A 274 -1.26 -3.41 -14.34
N VAL A 275 0.04 -3.36 -14.07
CA VAL A 275 0.99 -2.76 -15.03
C VAL A 275 1.07 -3.61 -16.29
N GLY A 276 1.09 -4.93 -16.14
CA GLY A 276 1.02 -5.89 -17.23
C GLY A 276 -0.18 -5.71 -18.15
N ASP A 277 -1.38 -5.81 -17.57
CA ASP A 277 -2.64 -5.71 -18.31
C ASP A 277 -2.79 -4.35 -18.99
N ASN A 278 -2.45 -3.26 -18.30
CA ASN A 278 -2.51 -1.92 -18.87
C ASN A 278 -1.48 -1.71 -19.99
N LEU A 279 -0.28 -2.27 -19.86
CA LEU A 279 0.74 -2.20 -20.91
C LEU A 279 0.26 -2.93 -22.16
N GLN A 280 -0.28 -4.14 -22.01
CA GLN A 280 -0.84 -4.90 -23.12
C GLN A 280 -2.00 -4.14 -23.77
N ALA A 281 -2.97 -3.65 -22.98
CA ALA A 281 -4.10 -2.88 -23.49
C ALA A 281 -3.66 -1.61 -24.23
N THR A 282 -2.61 -0.94 -23.75
CA THR A 282 -2.04 0.24 -24.41
C THR A 282 -1.39 -0.13 -25.74
N LEU A 283 -0.67 -1.25 -25.81
CA LEU A 283 -0.08 -1.74 -27.06
C LEU A 283 -1.16 -2.15 -28.07
N ASP A 284 -2.19 -2.88 -27.63
CA ASP A 284 -3.33 -3.29 -28.47
C ASP A 284 -4.05 -2.05 -29.05
N LEU A 285 -4.41 -1.09 -28.20
CA LEU A 285 -5.08 0.14 -28.63
C LEU A 285 -4.20 0.98 -29.57
N SER A 286 -2.89 1.05 -29.31
CA SER A 286 -1.96 1.76 -30.20
C SER A 286 -1.87 1.13 -31.59
N MET A 287 -1.92 -0.21 -31.66
CA MET A 287 -1.93 -0.95 -32.92
C MET A 287 -3.24 -0.78 -33.66
N ASP A 288 -4.38 -0.84 -32.96
CA ASP A 288 -5.70 -0.62 -33.56
C ASP A 288 -5.84 0.79 -34.16
N VAL A 289 -5.33 1.82 -33.48
CA VAL A 289 -5.30 3.19 -34.01
C VAL A 289 -4.41 3.29 -35.26
N MET A 290 -3.21 2.67 -35.23
CA MET A 290 -2.31 2.65 -36.39
C MET A 290 -2.96 1.94 -37.60
N ILE A 291 -3.63 0.81 -37.36
CA ILE A 291 -4.36 0.05 -38.36
C ILE A 291 -5.51 0.87 -38.94
N ALA A 292 -6.30 1.53 -38.10
CA ALA A 292 -7.42 2.37 -38.52
C ALA A 292 -6.96 3.54 -39.41
N ILE A 293 -5.83 4.18 -39.08
CA ILE A 293 -5.23 5.25 -39.89
C ILE A 293 -4.76 4.71 -41.24
N LEU A 294 -4.09 3.56 -41.27
CA LEU A 294 -3.62 2.91 -42.50
C LEU A 294 -4.77 2.55 -43.44
N VAL A 295 -5.81 1.89 -42.92
CA VAL A 295 -7.01 1.53 -43.71
C VAL A 295 -7.73 2.78 -44.19
N GLY A 296 -7.92 3.77 -43.31
CA GLY A 296 -8.56 5.03 -43.66
C GLY A 296 -7.82 5.77 -44.78
N SER A 297 -6.49 5.77 -44.74
CA SER A 297 -5.64 6.38 -45.78
C SER A 297 -5.80 5.73 -47.15
N ILE A 298 -5.91 4.39 -47.19
CA ILE A 298 -6.11 3.63 -48.43
C ILE A 298 -7.48 3.97 -49.05
N VAL A 299 -8.53 4.12 -48.23
CA VAL A 299 -9.88 4.44 -48.71
C VAL A 299 -10.01 5.91 -49.11
N ASN A 300 -9.50 6.83 -48.30
CA ASN A 300 -9.53 8.26 -48.55
C ASN A 300 -8.31 8.96 -47.90
N PRO A 301 -7.34 9.46 -48.69
CA PRO A 301 -6.13 10.11 -48.16
C PRO A 301 -6.40 11.32 -47.26
N MET A 302 -7.54 12.02 -47.44
CA MET A 302 -7.91 13.17 -46.60
C MET A 302 -8.22 12.78 -45.15
N MET A 303 -8.59 11.53 -44.89
CA MET A 303 -8.87 11.04 -43.53
C MET A 303 -7.64 11.08 -42.61
N VAL A 304 -6.43 11.06 -43.18
CA VAL A 304 -5.19 11.15 -42.39
C VAL A 304 -5.07 12.49 -41.68
N ILE A 305 -5.49 13.58 -42.33
CA ILE A 305 -5.44 14.93 -41.75
C ILE A 305 -6.40 15.02 -40.56
N VAL A 306 -7.61 14.48 -40.71
CA VAL A 306 -8.62 14.45 -39.64
C VAL A 306 -8.13 13.58 -38.47
N ALA A 307 -7.59 12.40 -38.75
CA ALA A 307 -7.05 11.51 -37.74
C ALA A 307 -5.88 12.14 -36.97
N ALA A 308 -4.97 12.83 -37.67
CA ALA A 308 -3.85 13.53 -37.04
C ALA A 308 -4.33 14.67 -36.12
N CYS A 309 -5.35 15.42 -36.53
CA CYS A 309 -5.96 16.47 -35.71
C CYS A 309 -6.59 15.90 -34.43
N LEU A 310 -7.38 14.83 -34.55
CA LEU A 310 -8.00 14.16 -33.40
C LEU A 310 -6.97 13.55 -32.45
N LEU A 311 -5.91 12.93 -32.99
CA LEU A 311 -4.83 12.37 -32.19
C LEU A 311 -4.06 13.46 -31.44
N GLY A 312 -3.85 14.63 -32.05
CA GLY A 312 -3.28 15.80 -31.39
C GLY A 312 -4.13 16.28 -30.20
N VAL A 313 -5.45 16.41 -30.38
CA VAL A 313 -6.38 16.77 -29.30
C VAL A 313 -6.38 15.72 -28.20
N TYR A 314 -6.36 14.43 -28.56
CA TYR A 314 -6.30 13.34 -27.59
C TYR A 314 -5.02 13.37 -26.75
N ILE A 315 -3.85 13.58 -27.36
CA ILE A 315 -2.58 13.69 -26.62
C ILE A 315 -2.62 14.89 -25.66
N TRP A 316 -3.15 16.02 -26.11
CA TRP A 316 -3.28 17.21 -25.26
C TRP A 316 -4.19 16.95 -24.05
N LEU A 317 -5.39 16.43 -24.27
CA LEU A 317 -6.35 16.11 -23.20
C LEU A 317 -5.81 15.05 -22.24
N SER A 318 -5.17 14.00 -22.77
CA SER A 318 -4.55 12.94 -21.98
C SER A 318 -3.44 13.48 -21.07
N GLY A 319 -2.64 14.43 -21.57
CA GLY A 319 -1.62 15.11 -20.79
C GLY A 319 -2.18 15.84 -19.56
N GLU A 320 -3.26 16.60 -19.72
CA GLU A 320 -3.92 17.30 -18.61
C GLU A 320 -4.59 16.34 -17.64
N TYR A 321 -5.30 15.32 -18.17
CA TYR A 321 -5.96 14.31 -17.35
C TYR A 321 -4.98 13.56 -16.45
N LEU A 322 -3.81 13.19 -16.96
CA LEU A 322 -2.80 12.45 -16.20
C LEU A 322 -2.24 13.26 -15.02
N ILE A 323 -2.07 14.58 -15.20
CA ILE A 323 -1.63 15.50 -14.15
C ILE A 323 -2.71 15.60 -13.07
N ALA A 324 -3.98 15.81 -13.46
CA ALA A 324 -5.08 15.93 -12.53
C ALA A 324 -5.35 14.64 -11.74
N SER A 325 -5.41 13.49 -12.43
CA SER A 325 -5.68 12.18 -11.82
C SER A 325 -4.65 11.81 -10.76
N ARG A 326 -3.37 12.12 -10.97
CA ARG A 326 -2.31 11.84 -10.00
C ARG A 326 -2.45 12.69 -8.74
N LYS A 327 -2.72 13.99 -8.87
CA LYS A 327 -2.95 14.88 -7.72
C LYS A 327 -4.11 14.39 -6.87
N VAL A 328 -5.22 13.99 -7.51
CA VAL A 328 -6.37 13.40 -6.82
C VAL A 328 -5.99 12.11 -6.10
N LYS A 329 -5.29 11.20 -6.76
CA LYS A 329 -4.88 9.93 -6.16
C LYS A 329 -3.91 10.12 -4.99
N HIS A 330 -3.07 11.16 -5.05
CA HIS A 330 -2.19 11.52 -3.96
C HIS A 330 -2.98 12.06 -2.75
N LEU A 331 -3.89 13.01 -2.97
CA LEU A 331 -4.79 13.52 -1.92
C LEU A 331 -5.61 12.38 -1.29
N GLU A 332 -6.08 11.42 -2.08
CA GLU A 332 -6.79 10.24 -1.59
C GLU A 332 -5.90 9.39 -0.66
N ASN A 333 -4.66 9.12 -1.06
CA ASN A 333 -3.72 8.34 -0.24
C ASN A 333 -3.31 9.10 1.04
N ALA A 334 -3.04 10.40 0.93
CA ALA A 334 -2.68 11.26 2.06
C ALA A 334 -3.83 11.38 3.08
N ALA A 335 -5.09 11.42 2.61
CA ALA A 335 -6.25 11.45 3.50
C ALA A 335 -6.53 10.10 4.17
N LYS A 336 -6.25 8.98 3.50
CA LYS A 336 -6.50 7.63 4.04
C LYS A 336 -5.59 7.26 5.22
N GLY A 337 -4.33 7.69 5.19
CA GLY A 337 -3.35 7.35 6.23
C GLY A 337 -3.79 7.74 7.65
N PRO A 338 -4.06 9.03 7.92
CA PRO A 338 -4.48 9.52 9.24
C PRO A 338 -5.79 8.89 9.74
N ILE A 339 -6.72 8.57 8.83
CA ILE A 339 -7.99 7.92 9.21
C ILE A 339 -7.73 6.52 9.76
N LEU A 340 -6.87 5.74 9.10
CA LEU A 340 -6.51 4.40 9.56
C LEU A 340 -5.73 4.45 10.87
N GLU A 341 -4.80 5.40 11.02
CA GLU A 341 -4.06 5.61 12.26
C GLU A 341 -4.99 5.98 13.43
N HIS A 342 -5.98 6.84 13.19
CA HIS A 342 -6.95 7.20 14.21
C HIS A 342 -7.84 6.02 14.64
N ILE A 343 -8.24 5.17 13.67
CA ILE A 343 -8.99 3.95 13.95
C ILE A 343 -8.15 2.96 14.76
N ASP A 344 -6.89 2.74 14.38
CA ASP A 344 -5.98 1.83 15.09
C ASP A 344 -5.69 2.30 16.51
N ALA A 345 -5.39 3.60 16.68
CA ALA A 345 -5.23 4.21 18.00
C ALA A 345 -6.50 4.09 18.87
N GLY A 346 -7.68 4.23 18.26
CA GLY A 346 -8.97 4.06 18.94
C GLY A 346 -9.22 2.62 19.39
N ILE A 347 -8.87 1.62 18.56
CA ILE A 347 -9.01 0.20 18.88
C ILE A 347 -8.05 -0.20 20.00
N ASN A 348 -6.77 0.16 19.88
CA ASN A 348 -5.75 -0.16 20.88
C ASN A 348 -6.01 0.58 22.21
N GLY A 349 -6.58 1.79 22.15
CA GLY A 349 -6.92 2.61 23.30
C GLY A 349 -8.32 2.40 23.89
N ILE A 350 -9.10 1.41 23.43
CA ILE A 350 -10.54 1.35 23.71
C ILE A 350 -10.88 1.24 25.21
N SER A 351 -10.10 0.49 25.98
CA SER A 351 -10.27 0.36 27.43
C SER A 351 -10.05 1.69 28.15
N THR A 352 -9.05 2.45 27.70
CA THR A 352 -8.71 3.76 28.25
C THR A 352 -9.77 4.79 27.89
N ILE A 353 -10.22 4.83 26.64
CA ILE A 353 -11.28 5.75 26.18
C ILE A 353 -12.55 5.52 26.99
N ARG A 354 -12.95 4.25 27.19
CA ARG A 354 -14.12 3.90 28.00
C ARG A 354 -13.97 4.21 29.49
N ALA A 355 -12.74 4.21 30.03
CA ALA A 355 -12.50 4.54 31.43
C ALA A 355 -12.62 6.04 31.72
N TYR A 356 -12.42 6.91 30.72
CA TYR A 356 -12.55 8.36 30.86
C TYR A 356 -13.92 8.92 30.44
N ALA A 357 -14.74 8.13 29.76
CA ALA A 357 -16.12 8.46 29.41
C ALA A 357 -17.04 8.30 30.64
#